data_AF-L5LET1-F1
#
_entry.id   AF-L5LET1-F1
#
_cell.length_a   1.000
_cell.length_b   1.000
_cell.length_c   1.000
_cell.angle_alpha   90.00
_cell.angle_beta   90.00
_cell.angle_gamma   90.00
#
_symmetry.space_group_name_H-M   'P 1'
#
loop_
_entity.id
_entity.type
_entity.pdbx_description
1 polymer ?
#
loop_
_entity_poly.entity_id
_entity_poly.type
_entity_poly.pdbx_seq_one_letter_code
_entity_poly.pdbx_strand_id
1 'polypeptide(L)'
;MSLFEPGPEPLPWLGKMGQLGPISDAKENPYGEDDNKSPFPLQPKNKRSYAQNVTVWIKPSGLQTDVQKILRNARKLPEKTQTFYKELNRLRKAALAFGFLDLLKGVADMLERECTLLPDTAHPDAAFQLTHAAQQLKLASTGTSEYAGYDHNITPLQTDFSGSSTERM
;
A
#
# COMPACT_ATOMS: atom_id res chain seq x y z
N MET A 1 -46.12 -6.89 2.75
CA MET A 1 -45.51 -5.77 3.52
C MET A 1 -44.38 -6.37 4.34
N SER A 2 -43.19 -5.78 4.29
CA SER A 2 -42.03 -6.23 5.07
C SER A 2 -41.75 -5.21 6.16
N LEU A 3 -41.33 -5.68 7.33
CA LEU A 3 -41.00 -4.83 8.48
C LEU A 3 -39.48 -4.77 8.63
N PHE A 4 -38.94 -3.56 8.83
CA PHE A 4 -37.55 -3.36 9.21
C PHE A 4 -37.36 -3.48 10.71
N GLU A 5 -36.10 -3.68 11.13
CA GLU A 5 -35.74 -3.63 12.54
C GLU A 5 -36.11 -2.25 13.13
N PRO A 6 -36.74 -2.18 14.31
CA PRO A 6 -37.05 -0.92 14.95
C PRO A 6 -35.78 -0.08 15.23
N GLY A 7 -35.78 1.18 14.82
CA GLY A 7 -34.67 2.10 15.08
C GLY A 7 -34.57 3.24 14.06
N PRO A 8 -33.71 4.23 14.32
CA PRO A 8 -33.54 5.37 13.42
C PRO A 8 -32.72 5.05 12.15
N GLU A 9 -31.88 4.02 12.19
CA GLU A 9 -30.99 3.59 11.10
C GLU A 9 -31.10 2.06 10.87
N PRO A 10 -32.26 1.55 10.41
CA PRO A 10 -32.42 0.11 10.16
C PRO A 10 -31.50 -0.39 9.04
N LEU A 11 -31.12 0.50 8.11
CA LEU A 11 -30.33 0.20 6.92
C LEU A 11 -29.13 1.16 6.85
N PRO A 12 -27.91 0.74 7.20
CA PRO A 12 -26.73 1.62 7.24
C PRO A 12 -26.38 2.26 5.88
N TRP A 13 -26.70 1.59 4.78
CA TRP A 13 -26.47 2.10 3.43
C TRP A 13 -27.48 3.17 3.00
N LEU A 14 -28.55 3.37 3.78
CA LEU A 14 -29.56 4.43 3.57
C LEU A 14 -29.43 5.54 4.62
N GLY A 15 -28.80 5.25 5.76
CA GLY A 15 -28.58 6.21 6.84
C GLY A 15 -29.81 6.38 7.73
N LYS A 16 -29.95 7.57 8.33
CA LYS A 16 -31.08 7.89 9.22
C LYS A 16 -32.34 8.10 8.40
N MET A 17 -33.38 7.30 8.68
CA MET A 17 -34.66 7.41 7.96
C MET A 17 -35.28 8.82 8.09
N GLY A 18 -35.15 9.44 9.26
CA GLY A 18 -35.63 10.81 9.51
C GLY A 18 -34.81 11.92 8.83
N GLN A 19 -33.73 11.58 8.11
CA GLN A 19 -32.91 12.53 7.34
C GLN A 19 -33.04 12.33 5.82
N LEU A 20 -33.88 11.39 5.38
CA LEU A 20 -34.19 11.22 3.96
C LEU A 20 -35.18 12.32 3.54
N GLY A 21 -34.69 13.26 2.73
CA GLY A 21 -35.49 14.35 2.17
C GLY A 21 -35.87 14.13 0.70
N PRO A 22 -36.82 14.91 0.17
CA PRO A 22 -37.15 14.90 -1.25
C PRO A 22 -36.00 15.49 -2.08
N ILE A 23 -35.88 15.04 -3.33
CA ILE A 23 -34.83 15.53 -4.26
C ILE A 23 -34.94 17.03 -4.56
N SER A 24 -36.11 17.63 -4.38
CA SER A 24 -36.37 19.06 -4.59
C SER A 24 -35.57 19.96 -3.65
N ASP A 25 -35.22 19.46 -2.47
CA ASP A 25 -34.50 20.22 -1.44
C ASP A 25 -32.98 20.13 -1.65
N ALA A 26 -32.53 19.25 -2.54
CA ALA A 26 -31.13 19.12 -2.92
C ALA A 26 -30.75 20.17 -3.97
N LYS A 27 -29.49 20.64 -3.92
CA LYS A 27 -28.97 21.60 -4.92
C LYS A 27 -28.92 21.05 -6.33
N GLU A 28 -28.71 19.74 -6.45
CA GLU A 28 -28.59 18.99 -7.70
C GLU A 28 -29.33 17.67 -7.52
N ASN A 29 -29.92 17.14 -8.60
CA ASN A 29 -30.56 15.83 -8.55
C ASN A 29 -29.50 14.75 -8.28
N PRO A 30 -29.54 14.06 -7.12
CA PRO A 30 -28.51 13.09 -6.75
C PRO A 30 -28.52 11.83 -7.62
N TYR A 31 -29.58 11.61 -8.40
CA TYR A 31 -29.69 10.54 -9.39
C TYR A 31 -29.13 10.94 -10.77
N GLY A 32 -28.75 12.21 -10.95
CA GLY A 32 -28.38 12.78 -12.24
C GLY A 32 -29.60 13.05 -13.12
N GLU A 33 -29.44 13.88 -14.16
CA GLU A 33 -30.51 14.23 -15.10
C GLU A 33 -31.02 13.00 -15.88
N ASP A 34 -30.10 12.06 -16.19
CA ASP A 34 -30.38 10.84 -16.95
C ASP A 34 -30.57 9.59 -16.06
N ASP A 35 -30.77 9.75 -14.74
CA ASP A 35 -30.91 8.64 -13.78
C ASP A 35 -29.73 7.63 -13.79
N ASN A 36 -28.50 8.15 -13.98
CA ASN A 36 -27.27 7.35 -14.12
C ASN A 36 -26.38 7.35 -12.87
N LYS A 37 -26.79 8.04 -11.81
CA LYS A 37 -26.09 8.14 -10.53
C LYS A 37 -27.03 7.75 -9.39
N SER A 38 -26.47 7.60 -8.20
CA SER A 38 -27.26 7.40 -6.99
C SER A 38 -26.49 7.93 -5.80
N PRO A 39 -27.16 8.57 -4.82
CA PRO A 39 -26.56 8.91 -3.53
C PRO A 39 -26.33 7.67 -2.66
N PHE A 40 -26.86 6.52 -3.08
CA PHE A 40 -26.79 5.25 -2.36
C PHE A 40 -25.97 4.21 -3.14
N PRO A 41 -25.30 3.29 -2.43
CA PRO A 41 -25.28 3.12 -0.97
C PRO A 41 -24.36 4.14 -0.26
N LEU A 42 -24.76 4.57 0.94
CA LEU A 42 -23.89 5.33 1.84
C LEU A 42 -22.72 4.45 2.29
N GLN A 43 -21.50 4.98 2.14
CA GLN A 43 -20.30 4.28 2.57
C GLN A 43 -20.08 4.46 4.08
N PRO A 44 -19.66 3.42 4.81
CA PRO A 44 -19.30 3.56 6.21
C PRO A 44 -18.08 4.47 6.36
N LYS A 45 -18.05 5.27 7.44
CA LYS A 45 -16.94 6.21 7.72
C LYS A 45 -15.56 5.55 7.69
N ASN A 46 -15.45 4.33 8.22
CA ASN A 46 -14.23 3.53 8.21
C ASN A 46 -14.41 2.31 7.29
N LYS A 47 -13.42 2.10 6.42
CA LYS A 47 -13.38 0.90 5.57
C LYS A 47 -13.21 -0.36 6.43
N ARG A 48 -13.79 -1.46 5.98
CA ARG A 48 -13.63 -2.78 6.61
C ARG A 48 -12.30 -3.40 6.17
N SER A 49 -11.84 -4.41 6.91
CA SER A 49 -10.56 -5.10 6.66
C SER A 49 -10.41 -5.66 5.25
N TYR A 50 -11.50 -6.11 4.61
CA TYR A 50 -11.49 -6.62 3.24
C TYR A 50 -11.51 -5.52 2.17
N ALA A 51 -11.84 -4.28 2.55
CA ALA A 51 -11.89 -3.11 1.65
C ALA A 51 -10.71 -2.16 1.88
N GLN A 52 -9.72 -2.59 2.67
CA GLN A 52 -8.52 -1.84 2.98
C GLN A 52 -7.33 -2.79 3.05
N ASN A 53 -6.12 -2.28 2.81
CA ASN A 53 -4.92 -3.08 2.97
C ASN A 53 -4.69 -3.38 4.46
N VAL A 54 -4.73 -4.65 4.82
CA VAL A 54 -4.37 -5.17 6.14
C VAL A 54 -3.28 -6.22 5.98
N THR A 55 -2.40 -6.32 6.98
CA THR A 55 -1.32 -7.31 6.98
C THR A 55 -1.66 -8.42 7.98
N VAL A 56 -1.62 -9.68 7.54
CA VAL A 56 -1.92 -10.85 8.38
C VAL A 56 -0.88 -11.94 8.14
N TRP A 57 -0.04 -12.22 9.14
CA TRP A 57 1.06 -13.21 9.05
C TRP A 57 0.92 -14.38 10.02
N ILE A 58 -0.31 -14.68 10.45
CA ILE A 58 -0.60 -15.85 11.30
C ILE A 58 -0.30 -17.16 10.54
N LYS A 59 -0.61 -17.18 9.23
CA LYS A 59 -0.31 -18.32 8.35
C LYS A 59 0.95 -18.04 7.53
N PRO A 60 1.84 -19.03 7.31
CA PRO A 60 3.05 -18.85 6.51
C PRO A 60 2.80 -18.31 5.09
N SER A 61 1.69 -18.72 4.47
CA SER A 61 1.32 -18.29 3.11
C SER A 61 1.07 -16.80 2.99
N GLY A 62 0.55 -16.15 4.03
CA GLY A 62 0.32 -14.70 4.05
C GLY A 62 1.64 -13.93 3.99
N LEU A 63 2.60 -14.33 4.83
CA LEU A 63 3.94 -13.74 4.86
C LEU A 63 4.67 -13.98 3.53
N GLN A 64 4.63 -15.21 3.01
CA GLN A 64 5.26 -15.56 1.74
C GLN A 64 4.69 -14.72 0.58
N THR A 65 3.39 -14.50 0.56
CA THR A 65 2.74 -13.69 -0.49
C THR A 65 3.25 -12.25 -0.50
N ASP A 66 3.39 -11.64 0.69
CA ASP A 66 3.87 -10.26 0.82
C ASP A 66 5.33 -10.12 0.40
N VAL A 67 6.20 -11.04 0.86
CA VAL A 67 7.61 -11.07 0.45
C VAL A 67 7.74 -11.30 -1.06
N GLN A 68 7.01 -12.27 -1.62
CA GLN A 68 7.01 -12.54 -3.06
C GLN A 68 6.53 -11.34 -3.88
N LYS A 69 5.55 -10.57 -3.38
CA LYS A 69 5.10 -9.34 -4.04
C LYS A 69 6.21 -8.28 -4.09
N ILE A 70 6.99 -8.14 -3.02
CA ILE A 70 8.15 -7.23 -2.99
C ILE A 70 9.21 -7.70 -3.99
N LEU A 71 9.60 -8.98 -3.95
CA LEU A 71 10.63 -9.53 -4.85
C LEU A 71 10.23 -9.43 -6.34
N ARG A 72 8.95 -9.64 -6.66
CA ARG A 72 8.43 -9.44 -8.03
C ARG A 72 8.55 -8.00 -8.52
N ASN A 73 8.39 -7.02 -7.63
CA ASN A 73 8.54 -5.61 -7.97
C ASN A 73 10.02 -5.20 -8.02
N ALA A 74 10.85 -5.77 -7.15
CA ALA A 74 12.30 -5.60 -7.12
C ALA A 74 12.94 -5.93 -8.48
N ARG A 75 12.54 -7.04 -9.10
CA ARG A 75 13.03 -7.48 -10.43
C ARG A 75 12.58 -6.58 -11.60
N LYS A 76 11.70 -5.60 -11.33
CA LYS A 76 11.14 -4.68 -12.33
C LYS A 76 11.54 -3.24 -12.07
N LEU A 77 12.66 -3.02 -11.37
CA LEU A 77 13.20 -1.69 -11.17
C LEU A 77 13.94 -1.24 -12.44
N PRO A 78 13.84 0.05 -12.82
CA PRO A 78 13.17 1.16 -12.12
C PRO A 78 11.65 1.30 -12.38
N GLU A 79 11.06 0.53 -13.29
CA GLU A 79 9.65 0.68 -13.71
C GLU A 79 8.62 0.61 -12.58
N LYS A 80 8.90 -0.23 -11.56
CA LYS A 80 8.01 -0.46 -10.40
C LYS A 80 8.52 0.14 -9.10
N THR A 81 9.39 1.15 -9.15
CA THR A 81 9.97 1.80 -7.96
C THR A 81 8.92 2.22 -6.93
N GLN A 82 7.89 2.96 -7.34
CA GLN A 82 6.84 3.42 -6.40
C GLN A 82 6.12 2.26 -5.70
N THR A 83 5.73 1.22 -6.47
CA THR A 83 5.04 0.06 -5.91
C THR A 83 5.98 -0.77 -5.02
N PHE A 84 7.23 -0.94 -5.42
CA PHE A 84 8.25 -1.62 -4.62
C PHE A 84 8.41 -0.98 -3.24
N TYR A 85 8.67 0.33 -3.19
CA TYR A 85 8.83 1.04 -1.91
C TYR A 85 7.55 1.09 -1.08
N LYS A 86 6.37 1.16 -1.73
CA LYS A 86 5.09 1.09 -1.01
C LYS A 86 4.89 -0.25 -0.31
N GLU A 87 5.16 -1.36 -1.00
CA GLU A 87 5.05 -2.70 -0.40
C GLU A 87 6.14 -2.96 0.64
N LEU A 88 7.37 -2.48 0.40
CA LEU A 88 8.48 -2.56 1.34
C LEU A 88 8.15 -1.85 2.66
N ASN A 89 7.67 -0.60 2.58
CA ASN A 89 7.27 0.16 3.76
C ASN A 89 6.05 -0.46 4.46
N ARG A 90 5.13 -1.07 3.72
CA ARG A 90 4.00 -1.81 4.31
C ARG A 90 4.48 -2.99 5.15
N LEU A 91 5.42 -3.77 4.62
CA LEU A 91 6.06 -4.87 5.35
C LEU A 91 6.84 -4.33 6.56
N ARG A 92 7.63 -3.25 6.38
CA ARG A 92 8.40 -2.62 7.46
C ARG A 92 7.51 -2.22 8.63
N LYS A 93 6.44 -1.46 8.36
CA LYS A 93 5.50 -1.00 9.38
C LYS A 93 4.80 -2.15 10.10
N ALA A 94 4.39 -3.18 9.38
CA ALA A 94 3.78 -4.36 9.97
C ALA A 94 4.76 -5.13 10.86
N ALA A 95 6.00 -5.35 10.41
CA ALA A 95 7.03 -6.02 11.19
C ALA A 95 7.37 -5.25 12.47
N LEU A 96 7.49 -3.92 12.41
CA LEU A 96 7.71 -3.07 13.57
C LEU A 96 6.53 -3.13 14.55
N ALA A 97 5.29 -3.05 14.05
CA ALA A 97 4.09 -3.12 14.88
C ALA A 97 3.94 -4.50 15.58
N PHE A 98 4.36 -5.58 14.92
CA PHE A 98 4.34 -6.93 15.50
C PHE A 98 5.58 -7.26 16.35
N GLY A 99 6.61 -6.40 16.35
CA GLY A 99 7.90 -6.71 16.98
C GLY A 99 8.69 -7.81 16.27
N PHE A 100 8.36 -8.13 15.02
CA PHE A 100 9.00 -9.20 14.26
C PHE A 100 10.24 -8.71 13.50
N LEU A 101 11.25 -8.25 14.22
CA LEU A 101 12.43 -7.58 13.65
C LEU A 101 13.33 -8.50 12.82
N ASP A 102 13.38 -9.79 13.14
CA ASP A 102 14.19 -10.76 12.38
C ASP A 102 13.67 -10.96 10.95
N LEU A 103 12.38 -10.71 10.70
CA LEU A 103 11.84 -10.67 9.34
C LEU A 103 12.49 -9.57 8.51
N LEU A 104 12.76 -8.39 9.10
CA LEU A 104 13.40 -7.28 8.39
C LEU A 104 14.82 -7.65 7.97
N LYS A 105 15.57 -8.34 8.83
CA LYS A 105 16.90 -8.87 8.49
C LYS A 105 16.80 -9.86 7.33
N GLY A 106 15.90 -10.84 7.44
CA GLY A 106 15.72 -11.86 6.41
C GLY A 106 15.30 -11.29 5.05
N VAL A 107 14.40 -10.29 5.02
CA VAL A 107 14.00 -9.62 3.78
C VAL A 107 15.16 -8.79 3.21
N ALA A 108 15.95 -8.13 4.04
CA ALA A 108 17.13 -7.39 3.59
C ALA A 108 18.14 -8.31 2.91
N ASP A 109 18.45 -9.47 3.51
CA ASP A 109 19.37 -10.46 2.92
C ASP A 109 18.83 -11.02 1.60
N MET A 110 17.50 -11.18 1.48
CA MET A 110 16.88 -11.54 0.19
C MET A 110 17.04 -10.45 -0.87
N LEU A 111 16.92 -9.17 -0.51
CA LEU A 111 17.12 -8.06 -1.44
C LEU A 111 18.59 -7.95 -1.90
N GLU A 112 19.55 -8.16 -0.99
CA GLU A 112 20.97 -8.25 -1.34
C GLU A 112 21.24 -9.40 -2.31
N ARG A 113 20.64 -10.56 -2.07
CA ARG A 113 20.73 -11.70 -2.98
C ARG A 113 20.09 -11.42 -4.34
N GLU A 114 18.95 -10.75 -4.41
CA GLU A 114 18.35 -10.36 -5.69
C GLU A 114 19.23 -9.36 -6.44
N CYS A 115 19.92 -8.46 -5.73
CA CYS A 115 20.85 -7.51 -6.33
C CYS A 115 22.03 -8.23 -7.02
N THR A 116 22.55 -9.31 -6.43
CA THR A 116 23.64 -10.09 -7.04
C THR A 116 23.18 -11.02 -8.16
N LEU A 117 21.88 -11.31 -8.23
CA LEU A 117 21.25 -12.15 -9.26
C LEU A 117 20.61 -11.32 -10.38
N LEU A 118 20.83 -10.00 -10.42
CA LEU A 118 20.35 -9.17 -11.51
C LEU A 118 20.97 -9.64 -12.84
N PRO A 119 20.18 -9.76 -13.92
CA PRO A 119 20.72 -10.08 -15.23
C PRO A 119 21.59 -8.92 -15.75
N ASP A 120 22.54 -9.22 -16.64
CA ASP A 120 23.42 -8.20 -17.26
C ASP A 120 22.64 -7.14 -18.05
N THR A 121 21.40 -7.44 -18.43
CA THR A 121 20.48 -6.52 -19.11
C THR A 121 19.67 -5.63 -18.16
N ALA A 122 19.84 -5.78 -16.84
CA ALA A 122 19.14 -4.98 -15.86
C ALA A 122 19.62 -3.52 -15.88
N HIS A 123 18.69 -2.61 -15.63
CA HIS A 123 19.00 -1.19 -15.54
C HIS A 123 19.90 -0.92 -14.31
N PRO A 124 20.95 -0.08 -14.40
CA PRO A 124 21.90 0.16 -13.31
C PRO A 124 21.24 0.68 -12.03
N ASP A 125 20.19 1.50 -12.14
CA ASP A 125 19.40 1.97 -10.99
C ASP A 125 18.84 0.83 -10.13
N ALA A 126 18.51 -0.33 -10.71
CA ALA A 126 17.96 -1.45 -9.95
C ALA A 126 18.91 -1.90 -8.82
N ALA A 127 20.22 -1.97 -9.10
CA ALA A 127 21.22 -2.35 -8.10
C ALA A 127 21.32 -1.32 -6.96
N PHE A 128 21.30 -0.02 -7.29
CA PHE A 128 21.34 1.07 -6.30
C PHE A 128 20.10 1.03 -5.39
N GLN A 129 18.90 0.91 -5.97
CA GLN A 129 17.66 0.88 -5.20
C GLN A 129 17.57 -0.37 -4.30
N LEU A 130 17.98 -1.55 -4.79
CA LEU A 130 17.95 -2.78 -3.98
C LEU A 130 18.93 -2.74 -2.82
N THR A 131 20.15 -2.28 -3.07
CA THR A 131 21.18 -2.16 -2.03
C THR A 131 20.75 -1.16 -0.96
N HIS A 132 20.24 0.00 -1.38
CA HIS A 132 19.70 1.03 -0.47
C HIS A 132 18.54 0.48 0.37
N ALA A 133 17.55 -0.13 -0.28
CA ALA A 133 16.41 -0.71 0.41
C ALA A 133 16.83 -1.76 1.45
N ALA A 134 17.79 -2.63 1.12
CA ALA A 134 18.30 -3.65 2.05
C ALA A 134 19.00 -3.02 3.26
N GLN A 135 19.89 -2.05 3.04
CA GLN A 135 20.61 -1.35 4.11
C GLN A 135 19.65 -0.65 5.07
N GLN A 136 18.67 0.08 4.53
CA GLN A 136 17.65 0.77 5.31
C GLN A 136 16.78 -0.20 6.13
N LEU A 137 16.47 -1.37 5.57
CA LEU A 137 15.72 -2.40 6.28
C LEU A 137 16.55 -3.05 7.42
N LYS A 138 17.86 -3.24 7.22
CA LYS A 138 18.78 -3.67 8.29
C LYS A 138 18.85 -2.65 9.41
N LEU A 139 18.96 -1.36 9.10
CA LEU A 139 18.93 -0.29 10.10
C LEU A 139 17.61 -0.30 10.89
N ALA A 140 16.46 -0.46 10.20
CA ALA A 140 15.16 -0.56 10.86
C ALA A 140 15.04 -1.78 11.80
N SER A 141 15.75 -2.88 11.50
CA SER A 141 15.73 -4.10 12.31
C SER A 141 16.46 -3.99 13.65
N THR A 142 17.30 -2.96 13.85
CA THR A 142 18.09 -2.77 15.07
C THR A 142 17.27 -2.23 16.26
N GLY A 143 16.09 -1.65 16.00
CA GLY A 143 15.17 -1.15 17.03
C GLY A 143 15.58 0.15 17.72
N THR A 144 16.83 0.61 17.57
CA THR A 144 17.39 1.81 18.25
C THR A 144 17.54 3.04 17.35
N SER A 145 17.37 2.90 16.03
CA SER A 145 17.60 3.97 15.07
C SER A 145 16.33 4.78 14.75
N GLU A 146 16.48 6.02 14.26
CA GLU A 146 15.38 6.80 13.65
C GLU A 146 14.66 6.02 12.54
N TYR A 147 15.38 5.12 11.87
CA TYR A 147 14.86 4.19 10.87
C TYR A 147 13.95 3.10 11.44
N ALA A 148 13.84 2.95 12.76
CA ALA A 148 12.88 2.08 13.44
C ALA A 148 11.56 2.81 13.78
N GLY A 149 11.49 4.13 13.59
CA GLY A 149 10.25 4.90 13.80
C GLY A 149 9.15 4.43 12.84
N TYR A 150 7.92 4.24 13.35
CA TYR A 150 6.79 3.75 12.55
C TYR A 150 6.41 4.69 11.39
N ASP A 151 6.59 6.00 11.59
CA ASP A 151 6.24 7.03 10.60
C ASP A 151 7.33 7.27 9.56
N HIS A 152 8.58 6.86 9.84
CA HIS A 152 9.70 7.01 8.92
C HIS A 152 9.54 6.06 7.73
N ASN A 153 9.40 6.57 6.50
CA ASN A 153 9.33 5.71 5.31
C ASN A 153 10.69 5.67 4.62
N ILE A 154 11.07 4.49 4.12
CA ILE A 154 12.20 4.33 3.22
C ILE A 154 11.81 4.96 1.87
N THR A 155 12.55 5.98 1.45
CA THR A 155 12.38 6.66 0.16
C THR A 155 13.39 6.14 -0.86
N PRO A 156 13.03 6.11 -2.16
CA PRO A 156 13.97 5.78 -3.23
C PRO A 156 15.16 6.73 -3.25
N LEU A 157 16.32 6.23 -3.66
CA LEU A 157 17.46 7.09 -3.99
C LEU A 157 17.11 7.93 -5.22
N GLN A 158 17.50 9.19 -5.21
CA GLN A 158 17.51 10.01 -6.42
C GLN A 158 18.79 9.67 -7.18
N THR A 159 18.63 9.10 -8.37
CA THR A 159 19.73 8.73 -9.24
C THR A 159 19.66 9.51 -10.55
N ASP A 160 20.80 9.93 -11.08
CA ASP A 160 20.88 10.76 -12.28
C ASP A 160 20.70 9.98 -13.61
N PHE A 161 20.31 8.70 -13.54
CA PHE A 161 20.13 7.84 -14.72
C PHE A 161 19.01 8.30 -15.67
N SER A 162 18.15 9.24 -15.27
CA SER A 162 17.13 9.83 -16.14
C SER A 162 17.63 10.99 -17.02
N GLY A 163 18.90 11.38 -16.92
CA GLY A 163 19.43 12.63 -17.50
C GLY A 163 20.21 12.57 -18.81
N SER A 164 20.50 11.39 -19.40
CA SER A 164 21.49 11.31 -20.51
C SER A 164 20.95 10.94 -21.90
N SER A 165 19.66 11.17 -22.18
CA SER A 165 19.06 10.85 -23.50
C SER A 165 18.79 12.08 -24.40
N THR A 166 19.12 13.30 -23.98
CA THR A 166 18.77 14.54 -24.71
C THR A 166 19.95 15.36 -25.23
N GLU A 167 21.15 14.79 -25.38
CA GLU A 167 22.26 15.45 -26.08
C GLU A 167 22.88 14.57 -27.17
N ARG A 168 22.11 14.32 -28.25
CA ARG A 168 22.65 14.11 -29.62
C ARG A 168 21.57 14.52 -30.64
N MET A 169 21.53 15.80 -30.98
CA MET A 169 21.05 16.31 -32.27
C MET A 169 22.22 16.98 -32.97
#